data_AF-A0A8H2VY98-F1
#
_entry.id   AF-A0A8H2VY98-F1
#
_cell.length_a   1.000
_cell.length_b   1.000
_cell.length_c   1.000
_cell.angle_alpha   90.00
_cell.angle_beta   90.00
_cell.angle_gamma   90.00
#
_symmetry.space_group_name_H-M   'P 1'
#
loop_
_entity.id
_entity.type
_entity.pdbx_description
1 polymer ?
#
loop_
_entity_poly.entity_id
_entity_poly.type
_entity_poly.pdbx_seq_one_letter_code
_entity_poly.pdbx_strand_id
1 'polypeptide(L)'
;MSLKFAEKAGESELRRGDCVKRQHLKMMDAYSYQLLVPSISDHHHEDNNVLEVTSAAGDNALVHATVKNTGIEALNLLKYGTLFDSAPVQKVDVYEGGELKKCCSIQRDPPFHSAHRLSPRGLHTLAAGETFETTVNAAEVHDLSSTNYTFIAEGSIPVAPVGSTKISDTILFKSNTLTIPVDGAAAQSMAKAIPASIDRCTILQSGCSTTQKSQTTQALSYCAQLARAASTAASSGSATKFSEYFKTTAAATRSVVAARLSAVASQCSSLTSGSTTYYCTDIYNYCSSNVLAYTIPSTNEIVNCPLYYSALPTLSGTCHAQDRATTSLHEFTHAPATYSPGTADNGYGYSAAVALTSAKAVLNADSYALYANAIYVGC
;
A
#
# COMPACT_ATOMS: atom_id res chain seq x y z
N MET A 1 52.81 -35.50 -31.66
CA MET A 1 52.32 -36.81 -31.20
C MET A 1 51.26 -36.53 -30.15
N SER A 2 50.02 -36.94 -30.45
CA SER A 2 48.78 -36.58 -29.77
C SER A 2 48.77 -36.88 -28.28
N LEU A 3 48.13 -36.01 -27.49
CA LEU A 3 47.42 -36.44 -26.28
C LEU A 3 46.08 -35.68 -26.16
N LYS A 4 45.02 -36.46 -26.34
CA LYS A 4 43.61 -36.12 -26.12
C LYS A 4 43.37 -35.96 -24.61
N PHE A 5 42.62 -34.94 -24.21
CA PHE A 5 41.88 -34.97 -22.95
C PHE A 5 40.38 -34.93 -23.25
N ALA A 6 39.70 -35.93 -22.73
CA ALA A 6 38.30 -36.21 -22.94
C ALA A 6 37.43 -35.27 -22.10
N GLU A 7 36.42 -34.68 -22.74
CA GLU A 7 35.24 -34.10 -22.12
C GLU A 7 34.48 -35.16 -21.31
N LYS A 8 34.13 -34.82 -20.06
CA LYS A 8 33.01 -35.42 -19.36
C LYS A 8 32.08 -34.29 -18.95
N ALA A 9 30.97 -34.19 -19.66
CA ALA A 9 29.82 -33.39 -19.28
C ALA A 9 29.21 -33.97 -18.00
N GLY A 10 29.02 -33.11 -16.99
CA GLY A 10 28.20 -33.38 -15.82
C GLY A 10 27.19 -32.24 -15.71
N GLU A 11 25.93 -32.55 -16.03
CA GLU A 11 24.78 -31.67 -15.85
C GLU A 11 24.67 -31.28 -14.37
N SER A 12 24.70 -29.97 -14.08
CA SER A 12 24.32 -29.44 -12.77
C SER A 12 22.88 -28.97 -12.83
N GLU A 13 21.99 -29.71 -12.16
CA GLU A 13 20.63 -29.30 -11.82
C GLU A 13 20.62 -27.92 -11.15
N LEU A 14 20.01 -26.94 -11.82
CA LEU A 14 19.71 -25.63 -11.27
C LEU A 14 18.57 -25.79 -10.25
N ARG A 15 18.92 -25.96 -8.97
CA ARG A 15 17.93 -25.92 -7.87
C ARG A 15 17.38 -24.50 -7.72
N ARG A 16 16.05 -24.42 -7.70
CA ARG A 16 15.21 -23.25 -7.46
C ARG A 16 15.65 -22.54 -6.16
N GLY A 17 15.86 -21.23 -6.25
CA GLY A 17 16.32 -20.40 -5.13
C GLY A 17 15.19 -20.05 -4.17
N ASP A 18 15.35 -20.50 -2.93
CA ASP A 18 14.55 -20.12 -1.76
C ASP A 18 14.78 -18.67 -1.35
N CYS A 19 13.71 -17.95 -1.02
CA CYS A 19 13.74 -16.62 -0.40
C CYS A 19 14.01 -16.71 1.12
N VAL A 20 14.92 -17.58 1.57
CA VAL A 20 15.16 -17.81 3.00
C VAL A 20 16.66 -17.99 3.30
N LYS A 21 17.10 -17.25 4.34
CA LYS A 21 18.38 -17.27 5.07
C LYS A 21 19.54 -16.46 4.47
N ARG A 22 19.72 -15.26 5.03
CA ARG A 22 20.84 -14.94 5.94
C ARG A 22 20.69 -13.52 6.49
N GLN A 23 20.32 -13.41 7.76
CA GLN A 23 20.76 -12.32 8.64
C GLN A 23 20.67 -12.86 10.07
N HIS A 24 21.83 -13.10 10.68
CA HIS A 24 21.95 -13.39 12.10
C HIS A 24 22.97 -12.41 12.69
N LEU A 25 22.61 -11.91 13.88
CA LEU A 25 23.39 -11.14 14.86
C LEU A 25 23.56 -9.63 14.63
N LYS A 26 22.66 -8.83 15.22
CA LYS A 26 22.83 -8.23 16.58
C LYS A 26 21.75 -7.17 16.82
N MET A 27 20.82 -7.45 17.73
CA MET A 27 20.48 -6.60 18.88
C MET A 27 19.44 -7.33 19.72
N MET A 28 19.86 -7.77 20.91
CA MET A 28 19.00 -8.24 21.98
C MET A 28 18.46 -7.03 22.75
N ASP A 29 17.31 -7.25 23.36
CA ASP A 29 16.67 -6.53 24.46
C ASP A 29 15.92 -5.23 24.15
N ALA A 30 14.58 -5.35 24.08
CA ALA A 30 13.67 -4.45 24.79
C ALA A 30 12.21 -4.97 24.79
N TYR A 31 11.77 -5.39 25.98
CA TYR A 31 10.43 -5.23 26.57
C TYR A 31 9.19 -5.91 25.94
N SER A 32 8.75 -6.98 26.60
CA SER A 32 7.34 -7.39 26.65
C SER A 32 6.48 -6.29 27.29
N TYR A 33 5.44 -5.83 26.60
CA TYR A 33 4.37 -5.02 27.18
C TYR A 33 3.04 -5.74 26.95
N GLN A 34 2.51 -6.34 28.00
CA GLN A 34 1.08 -6.62 28.13
C GLN A 34 0.42 -5.31 28.55
N LEU A 35 -0.27 -4.67 27.60
CA LEU A 35 -1.13 -3.51 27.87
C LEU A 35 -2.56 -4.00 28.09
N LEU A 36 -2.99 -3.98 29.35
CA LEU A 36 -4.40 -3.92 29.73
C LEU A 36 -4.94 -2.55 29.31
N VAL A 37 -5.80 -2.51 28.30
CA VAL A 37 -6.49 -1.29 27.86
C VAL A 37 -7.81 -1.19 28.64
N PRO A 38 -8.06 -0.12 29.42
CA PRO A 38 -9.40 0.16 29.92
C PRO A 38 -10.26 0.65 28.75
N SER A 39 -11.47 0.10 28.64
CA SER A 39 -12.48 0.48 27.66
C SER A 39 -12.86 1.95 27.82
N ILE A 40 -12.29 2.81 26.98
CA ILE A 40 -12.84 4.14 26.70
C ILE A 40 -13.79 3.95 25.54
N SER A 41 -15.08 4.16 25.81
CA SER A 41 -16.16 4.19 24.83
C SER A 41 -15.90 5.30 23.81
N ASP A 42 -15.46 4.89 22.62
CA ASP A 42 -15.17 5.74 21.46
C ASP A 42 -16.48 6.05 20.72
N HIS A 43 -17.27 6.96 21.28
CA HIS A 43 -18.44 7.50 20.60
C HIS A 43 -17.99 8.57 19.63
N HIS A 44 -17.79 8.24 18.35
CA HIS A 44 -18.05 9.08 17.16
C HIS A 44 -17.47 8.38 15.91
N HIS A 45 -18.11 7.31 15.41
CA HIS A 45 -18.08 6.87 14.00
C HIS A 45 -18.85 5.56 13.68
N GLU A 46 -19.54 4.93 14.65
CA GLU A 46 -20.31 3.70 14.39
C GLU A 46 -21.53 3.88 13.46
N ASP A 47 -22.01 5.11 13.22
CA ASP A 47 -23.30 5.35 12.55
C ASP A 47 -23.30 5.21 11.01
N ASN A 48 -22.15 4.94 10.35
CA ASN A 48 -22.07 4.87 8.88
C ASN A 48 -21.69 3.47 8.34
N ASN A 49 -21.75 2.43 9.17
CA ASN A 49 -21.33 1.08 8.76
C ASN A 49 -22.43 0.33 7.99
N VAL A 50 -22.82 0.87 6.83
CA VAL A 50 -23.85 0.32 5.92
C VAL A 50 -23.35 -0.85 5.06
N LEU A 51 -22.14 -1.34 5.34
CA LEU A 51 -21.43 -2.30 4.52
C LEU A 51 -20.95 -3.45 5.42
N GLU A 52 -21.70 -4.53 5.39
CA GLU A 52 -21.39 -5.75 6.15
C GLU A 52 -20.42 -6.61 5.33
N VAL A 53 -19.28 -6.95 5.93
CA VAL A 53 -18.30 -7.84 5.31
C VAL A 53 -18.18 -9.12 6.14
N THR A 54 -18.41 -10.26 5.52
CA THR A 54 -18.23 -11.57 6.16
C THR A 54 -17.23 -12.41 5.40
N SER A 55 -16.51 -13.29 6.09
CA SER A 55 -15.52 -14.18 5.51
C SER A 55 -15.77 -15.63 5.92
N ALA A 56 -15.74 -16.51 4.92
CA ALA A 56 -15.86 -17.96 5.08
C ALA A 56 -14.61 -18.67 4.57
N ALA A 57 -14.29 -19.81 5.19
CA ALA A 57 -13.15 -20.64 4.79
C ALA A 57 -13.42 -21.34 3.46
N GLY A 58 -12.48 -21.22 2.53
CA GLY A 58 -12.34 -22.09 1.38
C GLY A 58 -11.17 -23.06 1.56
N ASP A 59 -10.79 -23.72 0.47
CA ASP A 59 -9.68 -24.68 0.47
C ASP A 59 -8.33 -23.97 0.60
N ASN A 60 -7.45 -24.47 1.47
CA ASN A 60 -6.03 -24.11 1.56
C ASN A 60 -5.68 -22.62 1.34
N ALA A 61 -5.99 -21.77 2.34
CA ALA A 61 -5.79 -20.32 2.33
C ALA A 61 -6.69 -19.51 1.36
N LEU A 62 -7.71 -20.13 0.77
CA LEU A 62 -8.81 -19.42 0.12
C LEU A 62 -9.75 -18.83 1.16
N VAL A 63 -10.01 -17.53 1.05
CA VAL A 63 -11.00 -16.79 1.83
C VAL A 63 -12.12 -16.37 0.89
N HIS A 64 -13.34 -16.84 1.14
CA HIS A 64 -14.53 -16.35 0.46
C HIS A 64 -15.06 -15.14 1.22
N ALA A 65 -14.93 -13.96 0.65
CA ALA A 65 -15.42 -12.72 1.22
C ALA A 65 -16.74 -12.31 0.57
N THR A 66 -17.71 -11.99 1.41
CA THR A 66 -19.04 -11.52 1.03
C THR A 66 -19.19 -10.10 1.52
N VAL A 67 -19.50 -9.18 0.61
CA VAL A 67 -19.70 -7.76 0.88
C VAL A 67 -21.15 -7.41 0.61
N LYS A 68 -21.89 -7.04 1.64
CA LYS A 68 -23.33 -6.74 1.56
C LYS A 68 -23.60 -5.29 1.90
N ASN A 69 -24.37 -4.62 1.05
CA ASN A 69 -24.95 -3.32 1.38
C ASN A 69 -26.17 -3.52 2.27
N THR A 70 -26.03 -3.22 3.56
CA THR A 70 -27.12 -3.31 4.56
C THR A 70 -27.89 -2.00 4.70
N GLY A 71 -27.45 -0.95 4.00
CA GLY A 71 -28.16 0.32 3.90
C GLY A 71 -29.40 0.27 3.00
N ILE A 72 -30.10 1.39 2.92
CA ILE A 72 -31.33 1.57 2.13
C ILE A 72 -31.08 2.22 0.77
N GLU A 73 -29.88 2.74 0.52
CA GLU A 73 -29.48 3.36 -0.74
C GLU A 73 -28.42 2.52 -1.45
N ALA A 74 -28.32 2.66 -2.77
CA ALA A 74 -27.23 2.06 -3.53
C ALA A 74 -25.90 2.78 -3.22
N LEU A 75 -24.81 2.00 -3.18
CA LEU A 75 -23.46 2.50 -2.99
C LEU A 75 -22.70 2.48 -4.30
N ASN A 76 -21.75 3.40 -4.47
CA ASN A 76 -20.88 3.45 -5.64
C ASN A 76 -19.41 3.49 -5.18
N LEU A 77 -18.83 2.29 -5.09
CA LEU A 77 -17.64 1.97 -4.30
C LEU A 77 -16.38 1.94 -5.17
N LEU A 78 -15.28 2.53 -4.72
CA LEU A 78 -14.00 2.44 -5.41
C LEU A 78 -13.50 0.99 -5.47
N LYS A 79 -13.06 0.56 -6.66
CA LYS A 79 -12.53 -0.79 -6.85
C LYS A 79 -11.07 -0.93 -6.45
N TYR A 80 -10.22 -0.01 -6.90
CA TYR A 80 -8.76 -0.18 -6.83
C TYR A 80 -8.24 -0.20 -5.40
N GLY A 81 -7.37 -1.16 -5.09
CA GLY A 81 -6.83 -1.33 -3.73
C GLY A 81 -7.80 -1.92 -2.72
N THR A 82 -8.99 -2.37 -3.13
CA THR A 82 -10.04 -2.89 -2.22
C THR A 82 -10.38 -4.36 -2.49
N LEU A 83 -11.37 -4.90 -1.76
CA LEU A 83 -11.96 -6.21 -2.01
C LEU A 83 -12.53 -6.38 -3.44
N PHE A 84 -12.85 -5.28 -4.12
CA PHE A 84 -13.36 -5.27 -5.49
C PHE A 84 -12.26 -5.20 -6.56
N ASP A 85 -10.98 -5.05 -6.17
CA ASP A 85 -9.87 -5.02 -7.13
C ASP A 85 -9.59 -6.44 -7.66
N SER A 86 -9.33 -6.56 -8.95
CA SER A 86 -8.89 -7.82 -9.56
C SER A 86 -7.37 -8.00 -9.50
N ALA A 87 -6.62 -6.93 -9.22
CA ALA A 87 -5.17 -6.97 -9.09
C ALA A 87 -4.73 -7.64 -7.77
N PRO A 88 -3.47 -8.09 -7.66
CA PRO A 88 -2.95 -8.74 -6.44
C PRO A 88 -2.64 -7.72 -5.34
N VAL A 89 -3.69 -7.05 -4.85
CA VAL A 89 -3.65 -6.13 -3.69
C VAL A 89 -3.88 -6.91 -2.38
N GLN A 90 -3.50 -6.34 -1.24
CA GLN A 90 -3.78 -6.95 0.05
C GLN A 90 -5.27 -6.78 0.38
N LYS A 91 -6.01 -7.89 0.30
CA LYS A 91 -7.46 -7.93 0.58
C LYS A 91 -7.78 -8.45 1.99
N VAL A 92 -6.86 -9.22 2.56
CA VAL A 92 -6.99 -9.84 3.88
C VAL A 92 -5.69 -9.64 4.65
N ASP A 93 -5.80 -9.27 5.91
CA ASP A 93 -4.71 -9.33 6.87
C ASP A 93 -4.58 -10.79 7.36
N VAL A 94 -3.36 -11.31 7.32
CA VAL A 94 -3.06 -12.68 7.76
C VAL A 94 -2.18 -12.62 8.99
N TYR A 95 -2.57 -13.33 10.06
CA TYR A 95 -1.78 -13.42 11.29
C TYR A 95 -1.38 -14.85 11.60
N GLU A 96 -0.20 -15.01 12.19
CA GLU A 96 0.33 -16.27 12.72
C GLU A 96 0.73 -16.06 14.17
N GLY A 97 0.13 -16.80 15.09
CA GLY A 97 0.40 -16.61 16.52
C GLY A 97 0.13 -15.18 17.03
N GLY A 98 -0.73 -14.42 16.35
CA GLY A 98 -1.04 -13.02 16.66
C GLY A 98 -0.15 -11.99 15.95
N GLU A 99 0.88 -12.40 15.22
CA GLU A 99 1.74 -11.50 14.44
C GLU A 99 1.27 -11.36 12.99
N LEU A 100 1.18 -10.12 12.49
CA LEU A 100 0.81 -9.85 11.10
C LEU A 100 1.89 -10.36 10.14
N LYS A 101 1.50 -11.23 9.22
CA LYS A 101 2.36 -11.78 8.17
C LYS A 101 2.62 -10.74 7.09
N LYS A 102 3.86 -10.69 6.64
CA LYS A 102 4.27 -9.88 5.49
C LYS A 102 3.40 -10.23 4.27
N CYS A 103 2.91 -9.20 3.60
CA CYS A 103 2.23 -9.29 2.31
C CYS A 103 3.17 -8.85 1.18
N CYS A 104 3.17 -9.60 0.09
CA CYS A 104 3.82 -9.33 -1.18
C CYS A 104 2.75 -8.98 -2.22
N SER A 105 1.92 -7.98 -1.90
CA SER A 105 0.90 -7.42 -2.79
C SER A 105 1.41 -6.17 -3.51
N ILE A 106 0.67 -5.66 -4.49
CA ILE A 106 0.85 -4.29 -4.97
C ILE A 106 0.04 -3.31 -4.11
N GLN A 107 0.51 -2.07 -4.00
CA GLN A 107 -0.20 -0.92 -3.44
C GLN A 107 -0.46 0.04 -4.61
N ARG A 108 -1.66 0.63 -4.74
CA ARG A 108 -2.05 1.36 -5.97
C ARG A 108 -2.57 2.74 -5.59
N ASP A 109 -2.10 3.83 -6.20
CA ASP A 109 -2.66 5.17 -5.96
C ASP A 109 -3.71 5.56 -7.02
N PRO A 110 -5.04 5.51 -6.76
CA PRO A 110 -6.05 6.00 -7.70
C PRO A 110 -6.25 7.53 -7.62
N PRO A 111 -6.81 8.17 -8.66
CA PRO A 111 -7.06 9.61 -8.66
C PRO A 111 -8.31 9.97 -7.84
N PHE A 112 -8.12 10.73 -6.76
CA PHE A 112 -9.16 11.30 -5.89
C PHE A 112 -9.46 12.77 -6.18
N HIS A 113 -8.44 13.54 -6.56
CA HIS A 113 -8.55 15.00 -6.63
C HIS A 113 -8.09 15.62 -7.96
N SER A 114 -7.62 14.78 -8.90
CA SER A 114 -7.25 15.29 -10.22
C SER A 114 -8.47 15.84 -10.97
N ALA A 115 -8.28 16.82 -11.86
CA ALA A 115 -9.34 17.29 -12.77
C ALA A 115 -9.92 16.14 -13.64
N HIS A 116 -9.24 14.99 -13.65
CA HIS A 116 -9.69 13.75 -14.25
C HIS A 116 -10.46 12.94 -13.22
N ARG A 117 -11.78 12.89 -13.42
CA ARG A 117 -12.68 12.07 -12.62
C ARG A 117 -12.31 10.59 -12.75
N LEU A 118 -12.66 9.78 -11.76
CA LEU A 118 -12.67 8.34 -11.94
C LEU A 118 -13.49 8.00 -13.19
N SER A 119 -13.10 6.99 -13.97
CA SER A 119 -14.04 6.46 -14.95
C SER A 119 -15.10 5.64 -14.19
N PRO A 120 -16.32 5.50 -14.72
CA PRO A 120 -17.32 4.61 -14.13
C PRO A 120 -16.82 3.17 -13.95
N ARG A 121 -15.82 2.74 -14.74
CA ARG A 121 -15.21 1.40 -14.60
C ARG A 121 -14.43 1.24 -13.31
N GLY A 122 -13.89 2.32 -12.75
CA GLY A 122 -13.18 2.35 -11.48
C GLY A 122 -14.07 2.23 -10.25
N LEU A 123 -15.40 2.25 -10.44
CA LEU A 123 -16.38 2.13 -9.37
C LEU A 123 -17.24 0.87 -9.56
N HIS A 124 -17.67 0.29 -8.45
CA HIS A 124 -18.63 -0.80 -8.37
C HIS A 124 -19.90 -0.29 -7.70
N THR A 125 -21.01 -0.29 -8.44
CA THR A 125 -22.31 0.02 -7.86
C THR A 125 -22.84 -1.23 -7.16
N LEU A 126 -23.22 -1.09 -5.89
CA LEU A 126 -23.82 -2.15 -5.07
C LEU A 126 -25.18 -1.65 -4.56
N ALA A 127 -26.28 -2.18 -5.10
CA ALA A 127 -27.63 -1.78 -4.74
C ALA A 127 -27.94 -2.08 -3.26
N ALA A 128 -28.98 -1.43 -2.72
CA ALA A 128 -29.44 -1.70 -1.36
C ALA A 128 -29.84 -3.18 -1.21
N GLY A 129 -29.31 -3.86 -0.21
CA GLY A 129 -29.49 -5.30 0.01
C GLY A 129 -28.68 -6.21 -0.93
N GLU A 130 -28.01 -5.67 -1.94
CA GLU A 130 -27.18 -6.46 -2.87
C GLU A 130 -25.91 -6.95 -2.17
N THR A 131 -25.43 -8.08 -2.66
CA THR A 131 -24.22 -8.75 -2.17
C THR A 131 -23.24 -8.95 -3.31
N PHE A 132 -21.98 -8.61 -3.06
CA PHE A 132 -20.85 -8.93 -3.91
C PHE A 132 -20.02 -10.03 -3.25
N GLU A 133 -19.64 -11.05 -4.01
CA GLU A 133 -18.81 -12.15 -3.54
C GLU A 133 -17.48 -12.16 -4.27
N THR A 134 -16.40 -12.41 -3.53
CA THR A 134 -15.07 -12.60 -4.09
C THR A 134 -14.33 -13.70 -3.35
N THR A 135 -13.40 -14.33 -4.06
CA THR A 135 -12.51 -15.34 -3.47
C THR A 135 -11.10 -14.79 -3.50
N VAL A 136 -10.44 -14.82 -2.34
CA VAL A 136 -9.07 -14.33 -2.15
C VAL A 136 -8.19 -15.52 -1.81
N ASN A 137 -7.21 -15.81 -2.66
CA ASN A 137 -6.16 -16.76 -2.31
C ASN A 137 -5.04 -16.04 -1.58
N ALA A 138 -5.01 -16.14 -0.25
CA ALA A 138 -4.01 -15.44 0.54
C ALA A 138 -2.58 -15.94 0.25
N ALA A 139 -2.41 -17.17 -0.25
CA ALA A 139 -1.09 -17.72 -0.61
C ALA A 139 -0.48 -17.06 -1.87
N GLU A 140 -1.26 -16.34 -2.68
CA GLU A 140 -0.75 -15.62 -3.85
C GLU A 140 0.17 -14.45 -3.47
N VAL A 141 -0.10 -13.84 -2.31
CA VAL A 141 0.59 -12.64 -1.82
C VAL A 141 1.23 -12.83 -0.45
N HIS A 142 0.90 -13.88 0.32
CA HIS A 142 1.58 -14.19 1.57
C HIS A 142 2.46 -15.44 1.45
N ASP A 143 3.52 -15.50 2.25
CA ASP A 143 4.26 -16.75 2.49
C ASP A 143 3.62 -17.49 3.67
N LEU A 144 2.87 -18.55 3.33
CA LEU A 144 2.14 -19.38 4.28
C LEU A 144 2.78 -20.75 4.31
N SER A 145 3.60 -21.00 5.32
CA SER A 145 4.39 -22.24 5.47
C SER A 145 3.97 -23.08 6.68
N SER A 146 3.16 -22.50 7.57
CA SER A 146 2.62 -23.13 8.76
C SER A 146 1.19 -23.61 8.53
N THR A 147 0.57 -24.12 9.59
CA THR A 147 -0.76 -24.74 9.51
C THR A 147 -1.89 -23.90 10.08
N ASN A 148 -1.58 -22.91 10.94
CA ASN A 148 -2.60 -22.12 11.62
C ASN A 148 -2.41 -20.64 11.34
N TYR A 149 -3.35 -20.07 10.58
CA TYR A 149 -3.41 -18.65 10.30
C TYR A 149 -4.81 -18.11 10.59
N THR A 150 -4.86 -16.86 11.03
CA THR A 150 -6.11 -16.12 11.13
C THR A 150 -6.18 -15.03 10.06
N PHE A 151 -7.34 -14.89 9.45
CA PHE A 151 -7.61 -14.00 8.34
C PHE A 151 -8.67 -12.99 8.76
N ILE A 152 -8.45 -11.72 8.45
CA ILE A 152 -9.40 -10.63 8.69
C ILE A 152 -9.37 -9.72 7.46
N ALA A 153 -10.53 -9.44 6.86
CA ALA A 153 -10.67 -8.36 5.89
C ALA A 153 -11.04 -7.08 6.64
N GLU A 154 -10.16 -6.10 6.66
CA GLU A 154 -10.39 -4.82 7.33
C GLU A 154 -9.81 -3.69 6.48
N GLY A 155 -10.53 -2.59 6.35
CA GLY A 155 -10.05 -1.46 5.57
C GLY A 155 -11.08 -0.38 5.39
N SER A 156 -10.84 0.47 4.39
CA SER A 156 -11.76 1.52 4.00
C SER A 156 -12.02 1.49 2.50
N ILE A 157 -13.22 1.90 2.09
CA ILE A 157 -13.63 1.94 0.70
C ILE A 157 -14.16 3.34 0.41
N PRO A 158 -13.43 4.13 -0.40
CA PRO A 158 -13.92 5.42 -0.86
C PRO A 158 -15.22 5.28 -1.67
N VAL A 159 -16.15 6.21 -1.46
CA VAL A 159 -17.50 6.17 -2.04
C VAL A 159 -17.78 7.46 -2.80
N ALA A 160 -18.39 7.31 -3.98
CA ALA A 160 -18.97 8.41 -4.74
C ALA A 160 -20.51 8.37 -4.60
N PRO A 161 -21.21 9.51 -4.79
CA PRO A 161 -22.65 9.47 -5.01
C PRO A 161 -22.99 8.58 -6.22
N VAL A 162 -24.14 7.93 -6.20
CA VAL A 162 -24.58 7.08 -7.32
C VAL A 162 -24.66 7.92 -8.60
N GLY A 163 -24.06 7.42 -9.69
CA GLY A 163 -23.97 8.13 -10.97
C GLY A 163 -22.88 9.22 -11.02
N SER A 164 -22.18 9.47 -9.91
CA SER A 164 -21.01 10.34 -9.87
C SER A 164 -19.72 9.53 -9.92
N THR A 165 -18.66 10.16 -10.41
CA THR A 165 -17.29 9.65 -10.38
C THR A 165 -16.36 10.47 -9.49
N LYS A 166 -16.95 11.35 -8.68
CA LYS A 166 -16.24 12.12 -7.66
C LYS A 166 -16.46 11.44 -6.31
N ILE A 167 -15.37 10.97 -5.71
CA ILE A 167 -15.36 10.48 -4.33
C ILE A 167 -15.78 11.64 -3.41
N SER A 168 -16.70 11.36 -2.49
CA SER A 168 -17.19 12.33 -1.51
C SER A 168 -17.13 11.81 -0.08
N ASP A 169 -17.07 10.49 0.09
CA ASP A 169 -17.12 9.85 1.40
C ASP A 169 -16.28 8.57 1.43
N THR A 170 -16.23 7.89 2.57
CA THR A 170 -15.53 6.63 2.76
C THR A 170 -16.25 5.78 3.79
N ILE A 171 -16.37 4.48 3.50
CA ILE A 171 -16.92 3.50 4.42
C ILE A 171 -15.77 2.67 5.00
N LEU A 172 -15.68 2.60 6.32
CA LEU A 172 -14.80 1.66 7.00
C LEU A 172 -15.50 0.32 7.14
N PHE A 173 -14.78 -0.78 6.99
CA PHE A 173 -15.33 -2.13 7.17
C PHE A 173 -14.36 -3.03 7.92
N LYS A 174 -14.91 -4.06 8.57
CA LYS A 174 -14.18 -5.12 9.22
C LYS A 174 -14.98 -6.41 9.19
N SER A 175 -14.34 -7.51 8.79
CA SER A 175 -14.96 -8.83 8.80
C SER A 175 -14.86 -9.53 10.15
N ASN A 176 -15.58 -10.64 10.28
CA ASN A 176 -15.26 -11.64 11.30
C ASN A 176 -13.83 -12.16 11.14
N THR A 177 -13.23 -12.61 12.24
CA THR A 177 -11.96 -13.34 12.22
C THR A 177 -12.22 -14.77 11.77
N LEU A 178 -11.45 -15.22 10.78
CA LEU A 178 -11.55 -16.56 10.23
C LEU A 178 -10.26 -17.33 10.50
N THR A 179 -10.35 -18.58 10.97
CA THR A 179 -9.19 -19.46 11.11
C THR A 179 -9.28 -20.54 10.05
N ILE A 180 -8.26 -20.65 9.20
CA ILE A 180 -8.20 -21.66 8.13
C ILE A 180 -6.99 -22.55 8.39
N PRO A 181 -7.15 -23.88 8.44
CA PRO A 181 -6.01 -24.79 8.40
C PRO A 181 -5.35 -24.71 7.01
N VAL A 182 -4.06 -24.39 6.99
CA VAL A 182 -3.29 -24.26 5.75
C VAL A 182 -2.36 -25.47 5.60
N ASP A 183 -2.36 -26.08 4.42
CA ASP A 183 -1.28 -26.97 4.02
C ASP A 183 -0.14 -26.11 3.50
N GLY A 184 0.85 -25.86 4.37
CA GLY A 184 1.99 -25.01 4.06
C GLY A 184 2.76 -25.46 2.81
N ALA A 185 2.87 -26.76 2.54
CA ALA A 185 3.56 -27.26 1.35
C ALA A 185 2.76 -26.94 0.08
N ALA A 186 1.43 -27.15 0.12
CA ALA A 186 0.55 -26.79 -0.99
C ALA A 186 0.53 -25.27 -1.20
N ALA A 187 0.44 -24.47 -0.14
CA ALA A 187 0.44 -23.00 -0.22
C ALA A 187 1.77 -22.44 -0.76
N GLN A 188 2.91 -23.05 -0.44
CA GLN A 188 4.21 -22.67 -1.00
C GLN A 188 4.38 -23.06 -2.48
N SER A 189 3.69 -24.11 -2.93
CA SER A 189 3.72 -24.54 -4.33
C SER A 189 2.91 -23.63 -5.27
N MET A 190 2.05 -22.75 -4.71
CA MET A 190 1.26 -21.80 -5.46
C MET A 190 2.15 -20.75 -6.14
N ALA A 191 1.84 -20.46 -7.40
CA ALA A 191 2.47 -19.37 -8.12
C ALA A 191 2.16 -18.04 -7.39
N LYS A 192 3.21 -17.29 -7.04
CA LYS A 192 3.04 -15.96 -6.47
C LYS A 192 2.54 -15.01 -7.55
N ALA A 193 1.61 -14.13 -7.18
CA ALA A 193 1.02 -13.19 -8.14
C ALA A 193 2.01 -12.10 -8.61
N ILE A 194 3.12 -11.92 -7.87
CA ILE A 194 4.18 -10.98 -8.17
C ILE A 194 5.49 -11.75 -8.42
N PRO A 195 6.15 -11.55 -9.58
CA PRO A 195 7.46 -12.15 -9.87
C PRO A 195 8.53 -11.72 -8.85
N ALA A 196 9.41 -12.64 -8.47
CA ALA A 196 10.58 -12.29 -7.68
C ALA A 196 11.61 -11.58 -8.58
N SER A 197 11.81 -10.27 -8.38
CA SER A 197 12.88 -9.47 -8.99
C SER A 197 13.93 -9.13 -7.92
N ILE A 198 15.20 -9.29 -8.26
CA ILE A 198 16.34 -8.92 -7.41
C ILE A 198 17.28 -8.05 -8.24
N ASP A 199 17.35 -6.76 -7.89
CA ASP A 199 18.60 -6.05 -7.57
C ASP A 199 18.26 -4.66 -7.01
N ARG A 200 18.97 -4.24 -5.95
CA ARG A 200 18.64 -3.08 -5.10
C ARG A 200 19.43 -1.84 -5.51
N CYS A 201 18.79 -0.82 -6.07
CA CYS A 201 19.27 0.58 -6.18
C CYS A 201 18.15 1.46 -6.73
N THR A 202 17.96 2.69 -6.20
CA THR A 202 16.99 3.66 -6.81
C THR A 202 17.53 4.13 -8.13
N ILE A 203 17.20 3.34 -9.15
CA ILE A 203 17.56 3.54 -10.53
C ILE A 203 16.28 3.96 -11.24
N LEU A 204 16.29 5.17 -11.79
CA LEU A 204 15.32 5.56 -12.80
C LEU A 204 15.61 4.76 -14.07
N GLN A 205 14.73 3.82 -14.40
CA GLN A 205 14.99 2.84 -15.45
C GLN A 205 14.95 3.45 -16.86
N SER A 206 15.69 2.84 -17.80
CA SER A 206 15.89 3.38 -19.16
C SER A 206 14.64 3.37 -20.05
N GLY A 207 13.53 2.76 -19.61
CA GLY A 207 12.26 2.71 -20.34
C GLY A 207 11.49 4.04 -20.39
N CYS A 208 11.98 5.10 -19.74
CA CYS A 208 11.37 6.41 -19.79
C CYS A 208 11.54 7.07 -21.19
N SER A 209 10.46 7.55 -21.79
CA SER A 209 10.60 8.58 -22.84
C SER A 209 11.27 9.84 -22.28
N THR A 210 11.85 10.69 -23.13
CA THR A 210 12.49 11.95 -22.71
C THR A 210 11.55 12.82 -21.87
N THR A 211 10.28 12.91 -22.27
CA THR A 211 9.25 13.68 -21.55
C THR A 211 8.96 13.07 -20.18
N GLN A 212 8.71 11.75 -20.10
CA GLN A 212 8.46 11.07 -18.83
C GLN A 212 9.66 11.18 -17.89
N LYS A 213 10.89 11.02 -18.41
CA LYS A 213 12.12 11.17 -17.63
C LYS A 213 12.21 12.56 -17.01
N SER A 214 11.95 13.60 -17.79
CA SER A 214 11.94 15.00 -17.30
C SER A 214 10.86 15.22 -16.24
N GLN A 215 9.64 14.77 -16.52
CA GLN A 215 8.49 14.88 -15.62
C GLN A 215 8.69 14.14 -14.29
N THR A 216 9.22 12.93 -14.33
CA THR A 216 9.54 12.12 -13.14
C THR A 216 10.69 12.74 -12.36
N THR A 217 11.77 13.14 -13.02
CA THR A 217 12.91 13.79 -12.35
C THR A 217 12.48 15.07 -11.62
N GLN A 218 11.62 15.88 -12.25
CA GLN A 218 11.09 17.08 -11.62
C GLN A 218 10.20 16.77 -10.41
N ALA A 219 9.33 15.75 -10.52
CA ALA A 219 8.49 15.31 -9.42
C ALA A 219 9.31 14.78 -8.23
N LEU A 220 10.36 13.99 -8.48
CA LEU A 220 11.26 13.48 -7.44
C LEU A 220 12.00 14.61 -6.71
N SER A 221 12.45 15.64 -7.44
CA SER A 221 13.05 16.84 -6.84
C SER A 221 12.09 17.56 -5.89
N TYR A 222 10.81 17.70 -6.26
CA TYR A 222 9.80 18.27 -5.37
C TYR A 222 9.43 17.33 -4.23
N CYS A 223 9.30 16.02 -4.46
CA CYS A 223 9.11 15.02 -3.41
C CYS A 223 10.17 15.19 -2.31
N ALA A 224 11.45 15.29 -2.68
CA ALA A 224 12.54 15.48 -1.72
C ALA A 224 12.43 16.78 -0.92
N GLN A 225 11.91 17.86 -1.51
CA GLN A 225 11.67 19.13 -0.82
C GLN A 225 10.49 19.02 0.16
N LEU A 226 9.35 18.52 -0.33
CA LEU A 226 8.13 18.32 0.46
C LEU A 226 8.39 17.39 1.65
N ALA A 227 9.04 16.27 1.43
CA ALA A 227 9.34 15.29 2.48
C ALA A 227 10.29 15.85 3.55
N ARG A 228 11.27 16.69 3.19
CA ARG A 228 12.14 17.38 4.17
C ARG A 228 11.37 18.39 5.01
N ALA A 229 10.53 19.21 4.37
CA ALA A 229 9.70 20.19 5.06
C ALA A 229 8.72 19.50 6.03
N ALA A 230 8.04 18.45 5.55
CA ALA A 230 7.12 17.65 6.34
C ALA A 230 7.83 16.91 7.48
N SER A 231 9.04 16.37 7.27
CA SER A 231 9.85 15.75 8.33
C SER A 231 10.19 16.75 9.45
N THR A 232 10.56 17.98 9.07
CA THR A 232 10.84 19.07 10.01
C THR A 232 9.57 19.46 10.78
N ALA A 233 8.45 19.62 10.07
CA ALA A 233 7.16 19.93 10.69
C ALA A 233 6.68 18.81 11.64
N ALA A 234 6.90 17.54 11.27
CA ALA A 234 6.59 16.41 12.14
C ALA A 234 7.43 16.47 13.42
N SER A 235 8.72 16.82 13.32
CA SER A 235 9.62 16.89 14.48
C SER A 235 9.32 18.07 15.42
N SER A 236 9.12 19.27 14.88
CA SER A 236 9.09 20.52 15.68
C SER A 236 7.99 21.51 15.29
N GLY A 237 7.15 21.18 14.31
CA GLY A 237 6.04 22.03 13.86
C GLY A 237 4.78 21.91 14.73
N SER A 238 3.67 22.46 14.21
CA SER A 238 2.38 22.46 14.89
C SER A 238 1.90 21.06 15.30
N ALA A 239 1.67 20.87 16.61
CA ALA A 239 1.11 19.63 17.13
C ALA A 239 -0.32 19.39 16.64
N THR A 240 -1.12 20.46 16.52
CA THR A 240 -2.50 20.37 16.00
C THR A 240 -2.50 19.87 14.56
N LYS A 241 -1.68 20.47 13.68
CA LYS A 241 -1.58 20.05 12.28
C LYS A 241 -1.08 18.61 12.15
N PHE A 242 -0.12 18.20 12.99
CA PHE A 242 0.31 16.80 13.02
C PHE A 242 -0.82 15.85 13.46
N SER A 243 -1.57 16.21 14.51
CA SER A 243 -2.66 15.39 15.04
C SER A 243 -3.86 15.27 14.10
N GLU A 244 -4.04 16.19 13.16
CA GLU A 244 -5.05 16.12 12.11
C GLU A 244 -4.89 14.86 11.25
N TYR A 245 -3.66 14.58 10.82
CA TYR A 245 -3.34 13.44 9.94
C TYR A 245 -2.95 12.17 10.70
N PHE A 246 -2.25 12.29 11.83
CA PHE A 246 -1.72 11.14 12.57
C PHE A 246 -2.41 10.87 13.91
N LYS A 247 -3.43 11.66 14.25
CA LYS A 247 -4.38 11.41 15.36
C LYS A 247 -3.77 11.33 16.75
N THR A 248 -2.57 11.86 16.90
CA THR A 248 -1.84 11.90 18.17
C THR A 248 -0.88 13.08 18.15
N THR A 249 -0.42 13.51 19.32
CA THR A 249 0.66 14.48 19.48
C THR A 249 1.89 13.86 20.13
N ALA A 250 1.88 12.55 20.39
CA ALA A 250 2.94 11.84 21.07
C ALA A 250 4.30 12.00 20.37
N ALA A 251 5.32 12.36 21.15
CA ALA A 251 6.67 12.60 20.63
C ALA A 251 7.25 11.38 19.90
N ALA A 252 7.00 10.17 20.40
CA ALA A 252 7.45 8.93 19.76
C ALA A 252 6.88 8.76 18.34
N THR A 253 5.57 8.98 18.16
CA THR A 253 4.92 8.91 16.84
C THR A 253 5.43 10.00 15.90
N ARG A 254 5.63 11.22 16.42
CA ARG A 254 6.22 12.33 15.66
C ARG A 254 7.62 12.00 15.15
N SER A 255 8.46 11.38 15.99
CA SER A 255 9.79 10.91 15.59
C SER A 255 9.74 9.83 14.51
N VAL A 256 8.80 8.88 14.58
CA VAL A 256 8.62 7.85 13.54
C VAL A 256 8.24 8.48 12.20
N VAL A 257 7.23 9.36 12.20
CA VAL A 257 6.78 10.05 10.98
C VAL A 257 7.89 10.91 10.38
N ALA A 258 8.60 11.67 11.22
CA ALA A 258 9.73 12.48 10.78
C ALA A 258 10.86 11.63 10.18
N ALA A 259 11.21 10.50 10.81
CA ALA A 259 12.26 9.61 10.32
C ALA A 259 11.87 8.98 8.97
N ARG A 260 10.61 8.54 8.82
CA ARG A 260 10.13 8.02 7.53
C ARG A 260 10.16 9.09 6.44
N LEU A 261 9.67 10.30 6.70
CA LEU A 261 9.70 11.40 5.73
C LEU A 261 11.15 11.80 5.37
N SER A 262 12.07 11.77 6.33
CA SER A 262 13.49 11.99 6.05
C SER A 262 14.06 10.89 5.16
N ALA A 263 13.66 9.63 5.35
CA ALA A 263 14.10 8.54 4.50
C ALA A 263 13.52 8.65 3.08
N VAL A 264 12.24 9.02 2.95
CA VAL A 264 11.61 9.31 1.65
C VAL A 264 12.35 10.44 0.95
N ALA A 265 12.72 11.51 1.66
CA ALA A 265 13.50 12.60 1.08
C ALA A 265 14.85 12.13 0.51
N SER A 266 15.53 11.22 1.21
CA SER A 266 16.79 10.62 0.74
C SER A 266 16.59 9.81 -0.53
N GLN A 267 15.53 8.99 -0.61
CA GLN A 267 15.22 8.21 -1.82
C GLN A 267 14.84 9.12 -3.00
N CYS A 268 14.02 10.15 -2.77
CA CYS A 268 13.63 11.11 -3.80
C CYS A 268 14.78 12.00 -4.30
N SER A 269 15.85 12.16 -3.52
CA SER A 269 16.99 13.03 -3.88
C SER A 269 18.00 12.37 -4.83
N SER A 270 17.81 11.10 -5.18
CA SER A 270 18.73 10.33 -6.01
C SER A 270 18.01 9.62 -7.14
N LEU A 271 18.62 9.61 -8.33
CA LEU A 271 18.08 8.97 -9.53
C LEU A 271 18.85 7.70 -9.92
N THR A 272 19.98 7.43 -9.27
CA THR A 272 20.94 6.37 -9.64
C THR A 272 21.43 5.54 -8.45
N SER A 273 20.95 5.83 -7.24
CA SER A 273 21.38 5.16 -6.00
C SER A 273 20.26 5.24 -4.97
N GLY A 274 20.20 4.31 -4.03
CA GLY A 274 19.13 4.23 -3.04
C GLY A 274 18.72 2.79 -2.79
N SER A 275 17.51 2.57 -2.31
CA SER A 275 17.06 1.23 -1.90
C SER A 275 15.72 0.80 -2.52
N THR A 276 15.15 1.62 -3.39
CA THR A 276 13.96 1.31 -4.21
C THR A 276 14.36 1.17 -5.67
N THR A 277 13.48 0.88 -6.63
CA THR A 277 13.72 1.05 -8.08
C THR A 277 12.55 1.81 -8.65
N TYR A 278 12.76 2.78 -9.56
CA TYR A 278 11.68 3.64 -10.05
C TYR A 278 11.50 3.50 -11.57
N TYR A 279 10.33 3.03 -11.98
CA TYR A 279 9.96 2.84 -13.38
C TYR A 279 9.05 3.96 -13.87
N CYS A 280 9.41 4.60 -14.99
CA CYS A 280 8.52 5.57 -15.63
C CYS A 280 7.31 4.93 -16.33
N THR A 281 7.41 3.65 -16.65
CA THR A 281 6.45 2.93 -17.47
C THR A 281 6.16 1.60 -16.83
N ASP A 282 4.92 1.16 -16.97
CA ASP A 282 4.47 -0.12 -16.46
C ASP A 282 5.04 -1.29 -17.26
N ILE A 283 5.97 -2.01 -16.64
CA ILE A 283 6.57 -3.23 -17.22
C ILE A 283 5.87 -4.50 -16.73
N TYR A 284 4.98 -4.39 -15.74
CA TYR A 284 4.28 -5.52 -15.12
C TYR A 284 2.80 -5.62 -15.53
N ASN A 285 2.28 -4.64 -16.27
CA ASN A 285 0.88 -4.54 -16.70
C ASN A 285 -0.13 -4.47 -15.54
N TYR A 286 0.25 -3.83 -14.42
CA TYR A 286 -0.63 -3.60 -13.27
C TYR A 286 -1.32 -2.23 -13.28
N CYS A 287 -0.96 -1.34 -14.21
CA CYS A 287 -1.65 -0.09 -14.42
C CYS A 287 -3.03 -0.32 -15.03
N SER A 288 -3.98 0.54 -14.64
CA SER A 288 -5.31 0.59 -15.24
C SER A 288 -5.72 2.04 -15.47
N SER A 289 -6.88 2.28 -16.10
CA SER A 289 -7.32 3.61 -16.56
C SER A 289 -7.47 4.66 -15.45
N ASN A 290 -7.49 4.24 -14.18
CA ASN A 290 -7.71 5.10 -13.03
C ASN A 290 -6.74 4.76 -11.89
N VAL A 291 -5.48 4.49 -12.24
CA VAL A 291 -4.38 4.34 -11.28
C VAL A 291 -3.24 5.24 -11.73
N LEU A 292 -2.72 6.03 -10.80
CA LEU A 292 -1.66 7.00 -10.99
C LEU A 292 -0.31 6.31 -10.90
N ALA A 293 -0.07 5.53 -9.85
CA ALA A 293 1.15 4.76 -9.68
C ALA A 293 0.85 3.50 -8.85
N TYR A 294 1.84 2.63 -8.74
CA TYR A 294 1.81 1.53 -7.80
C TYR A 294 3.21 1.21 -7.28
N THR A 295 3.26 0.59 -6.11
CA THR A 295 4.48 0.05 -5.50
C THR A 295 4.35 -1.45 -5.29
N ILE A 296 5.45 -2.16 -5.51
CA ILE A 296 5.65 -3.56 -5.15
C ILE A 296 6.58 -3.59 -3.92
N PRO A 297 6.05 -3.66 -2.68
CA PRO A 297 6.85 -3.57 -1.46
C PRO A 297 7.85 -4.72 -1.29
N SER A 298 7.56 -5.89 -1.85
CA SER A 298 8.43 -7.07 -1.76
C SER A 298 9.76 -6.89 -2.50
N THR A 299 9.74 -6.14 -3.62
CA THR A 299 10.91 -5.83 -4.46
C THR A 299 11.38 -4.37 -4.33
N ASN A 300 10.62 -3.52 -3.63
CA ASN A 300 10.84 -2.07 -3.50
C ASN A 300 10.78 -1.33 -4.85
N GLU A 301 9.93 -1.81 -5.76
CA GLU A 301 9.79 -1.24 -7.09
C GLU A 301 8.58 -0.31 -7.13
N ILE A 302 8.78 0.91 -7.60
CA ILE A 302 7.76 1.94 -7.76
C ILE A 302 7.55 2.17 -9.25
N VAL A 303 6.30 2.25 -9.68
CA VAL A 303 5.96 2.33 -11.10
C VAL A 303 4.91 3.41 -11.34
N ASN A 304 5.24 4.37 -12.21
CA ASN A 304 4.26 5.34 -12.69
C ASN A 304 3.36 4.72 -13.76
N CYS A 305 2.06 4.91 -13.62
CA CYS A 305 1.09 4.60 -14.67
C CYS A 305 0.96 5.75 -15.67
N PRO A 306 0.38 5.50 -16.87
CA PRO A 306 0.18 6.55 -17.87
C PRO A 306 -0.58 7.77 -17.33
N LEU A 307 -1.53 7.55 -16.41
CA LEU A 307 -2.36 8.62 -15.83
C LEU A 307 -1.56 9.60 -14.97
N TYR A 308 -0.47 9.17 -14.33
CA TYR A 308 0.44 10.06 -13.58
C TYR A 308 0.95 11.22 -14.44
N TYR A 309 1.27 10.97 -15.71
CA TYR A 309 1.81 11.98 -16.61
C TYR A 309 0.75 12.86 -17.24
N SER A 310 -0.41 12.28 -17.55
CA SER A 310 -1.47 12.97 -18.29
C SER A 310 -2.47 13.71 -17.40
N ALA A 311 -2.66 13.28 -16.15
CA ALA A 311 -3.68 13.81 -15.27
C ALA A 311 -3.17 14.69 -14.13
N LEU A 312 -1.90 14.55 -13.74
CA LEU A 312 -1.36 15.26 -12.58
C LEU A 312 -0.45 16.43 -12.98
N PRO A 313 -0.62 17.61 -12.35
CA PRO A 313 0.40 18.64 -12.40
C PRO A 313 1.68 18.13 -11.70
N THR A 314 2.82 18.78 -11.96
CA THR A 314 4.05 18.41 -11.24
C THR A 314 3.90 18.64 -9.73
N LEU A 315 3.32 19.78 -9.35
CA LEU A 315 3.11 20.21 -7.98
C LEU A 315 1.84 21.06 -7.93
N SER A 316 0.99 20.82 -6.95
CA SER A 316 -0.26 21.54 -6.74
C SER A 316 -0.11 22.56 -5.61
N GLY A 317 -0.70 23.74 -5.79
CA GLY A 317 -0.87 24.75 -4.73
C GLY A 317 -2.21 24.65 -4.00
N THR A 318 -3.00 23.61 -4.29
CA THR A 318 -4.33 23.40 -3.72
C THR A 318 -4.27 22.38 -2.59
N CYS A 319 -4.90 22.71 -1.46
CA CYS A 319 -4.98 21.83 -0.31
C CYS A 319 -5.54 20.45 -0.68
N HIS A 320 -4.80 19.43 -0.27
CA HIS A 320 -5.15 18.02 -0.38
C HIS A 320 -5.28 17.52 -1.84
N ALA A 321 -4.93 18.34 -2.83
CA ALA A 321 -4.94 17.92 -4.22
C ALA A 321 -3.73 17.02 -4.53
N GLN A 322 -3.97 15.96 -5.30
CA GLN A 322 -2.90 15.10 -5.80
C GLN A 322 -2.08 15.80 -6.88
N ASP A 323 -0.79 15.53 -6.86
CA ASP A 323 0.16 15.94 -7.88
C ASP A 323 1.27 14.88 -8.00
N ARG A 324 2.12 15.01 -9.00
CA ARG A 324 3.19 14.02 -9.23
C ARG A 324 4.18 13.93 -8.06
N ALA A 325 4.49 15.04 -7.40
CA ALA A 325 5.44 15.06 -6.29
C ALA A 325 4.93 14.30 -5.05
N THR A 326 3.67 14.51 -4.69
CA THR A 326 3.00 13.88 -3.56
C THR A 326 2.62 12.43 -3.86
N THR A 327 2.22 12.10 -5.08
CA THR A 327 2.07 10.69 -5.52
C THR A 327 3.42 9.96 -5.45
N SER A 328 4.53 10.54 -5.93
CA SER A 328 5.84 9.89 -5.72
C SER A 328 6.15 9.69 -4.23
N LEU A 329 5.92 10.71 -3.39
CA LEU A 329 6.12 10.62 -1.94
C LEU A 329 5.30 9.48 -1.32
N HIS A 330 4.01 9.38 -1.66
CA HIS A 330 3.11 8.28 -1.29
C HIS A 330 3.76 6.93 -1.59
N GLU A 331 4.16 6.70 -2.84
CA GLU A 331 4.71 5.42 -3.29
C GLU A 331 6.02 5.04 -2.58
N PHE A 332 6.91 6.00 -2.32
CA PHE A 332 8.13 5.71 -1.55
C PHE A 332 7.85 5.24 -0.12
N THR A 333 6.72 5.63 0.48
CA THR A 333 6.37 5.18 1.84
C THR A 333 6.00 3.69 1.88
N HIS A 334 5.48 3.14 0.78
CA HIS A 334 5.16 1.71 0.69
C HIS A 334 6.40 0.83 0.67
N ALA A 335 7.51 1.31 0.12
CA ALA A 335 8.73 0.55 -0.01
C ALA A 335 9.42 0.36 1.36
N PRO A 336 9.48 -0.87 1.93
CA PRO A 336 10.06 -1.10 3.26
C PRO A 336 11.56 -0.80 3.34
N ALA A 337 12.25 -0.80 2.21
CA ALA A 337 13.65 -0.39 2.13
C ALA A 337 13.83 1.14 2.22
N THR A 338 12.78 1.93 2.01
CA THR A 338 12.78 3.36 2.37
C THR A 338 12.75 3.50 3.89
N TYR A 339 11.76 2.90 4.54
CA TYR A 339 11.63 2.85 6.00
C TYR A 339 10.74 1.68 6.39
N SER A 340 11.18 0.83 7.31
CA SER A 340 10.44 -0.38 7.69
C SER A 340 9.60 -0.17 8.96
N PRO A 341 8.36 -0.69 9.03
CA PRO A 341 7.65 -1.35 7.94
C PRO A 341 7.23 -0.34 6.85
N GLY A 342 7.05 -0.81 5.62
CA GLY A 342 6.39 -0.01 4.58
C GLY A 342 4.95 0.31 4.98
N THR A 343 4.40 1.42 4.46
CA THR A 343 2.98 1.75 4.62
C THR A 343 2.09 0.83 3.78
N ALA A 344 0.82 0.79 4.13
CA ALA A 344 -0.27 0.23 3.36
C ALA A 344 -1.24 1.33 2.92
N ASP A 345 -2.21 0.95 2.10
CA ASP A 345 -3.32 1.81 1.66
C ASP A 345 -4.56 1.65 2.56
N ASN A 346 -4.45 2.11 3.81
CA ASN A 346 -5.54 1.98 4.78
C ASN A 346 -6.71 2.93 4.50
N GLY A 347 -6.45 4.06 3.84
CA GLY A 347 -7.49 4.98 3.40
C GLY A 347 -6.94 6.09 2.51
N TYR A 348 -7.69 6.36 1.45
CA TYR A 348 -7.30 7.33 0.43
C TYR A 348 -8.16 8.58 0.43
N GLY A 349 -7.52 9.70 0.07
CA GLY A 349 -8.11 11.01 0.12
C GLY A 349 -8.21 11.55 1.54
N TYR A 350 -8.37 12.86 1.64
CA TYR A 350 -8.32 13.58 2.91
C TYR A 350 -9.31 13.01 3.95
N SER A 351 -10.58 12.81 3.58
CA SER A 351 -11.62 12.34 4.49
C SER A 351 -11.30 10.97 5.11
N ALA A 352 -10.84 10.00 4.30
CA ALA A 352 -10.47 8.69 4.80
C ALA A 352 -9.22 8.75 5.70
N ALA A 353 -8.18 9.44 5.23
CA ALA A 353 -6.90 9.52 5.91
C ALA A 353 -7.01 10.15 7.31
N VAL A 354 -7.84 11.19 7.48
CA VAL A 354 -8.07 11.82 8.78
C VAL A 354 -9.09 11.08 9.65
N ALA A 355 -9.83 10.10 9.12
CA ALA A 355 -10.74 9.26 9.88
C ALA A 355 -10.07 8.00 10.46
N LEU A 356 -8.86 7.65 10.01
CA LEU A 356 -8.11 6.52 10.52
C LEU A 356 -7.77 6.68 12.01
N THR A 357 -7.47 5.58 12.70
CA THR A 357 -6.82 5.62 14.02
C THR A 357 -5.36 6.02 13.88
N SER A 358 -4.71 6.45 14.98
CA SER A 358 -3.27 6.80 14.95
C SER A 358 -2.40 5.64 14.45
N ALA A 359 -2.68 4.42 14.88
CA ALA A 359 -1.93 3.23 14.46
C ALA A 359 -2.03 2.98 12.95
N LYS A 360 -3.23 3.15 12.36
CA LYS A 360 -3.45 2.98 10.92
C LYS A 360 -2.92 4.18 10.12
N ALA A 361 -3.10 5.40 10.60
CA ALA A 361 -2.61 6.62 9.94
C ALA A 361 -1.08 6.65 9.82
N VAL A 362 -0.36 6.22 10.86
CA VAL A 362 1.11 6.10 10.79
C VAL A 362 1.55 5.05 9.77
N LEU A 363 0.70 4.08 9.45
CA LEU A 363 0.94 3.06 8.44
C LEU A 363 0.18 3.30 7.12
N ASN A 364 -0.38 4.50 6.91
CA ASN A 364 -1.14 4.86 5.71
C ASN A 364 -0.32 5.76 4.79
N ALA A 365 -0.08 5.39 3.53
CA ALA A 365 0.73 6.18 2.61
C ALA A 365 0.15 7.58 2.36
N ASP A 366 -1.17 7.66 2.16
CA ASP A 366 -1.81 8.91 1.81
C ASP A 366 -1.79 9.94 2.95
N SER A 367 -1.74 9.49 4.21
CA SER A 367 -1.55 10.38 5.36
C SER A 367 -0.22 11.15 5.28
N TYR A 368 0.84 10.56 4.71
CA TYR A 368 2.13 11.24 4.50
C TYR A 368 2.07 12.22 3.32
N ALA A 369 1.45 11.83 2.21
CA ALA A 369 1.29 12.68 1.02
C ALA A 369 0.45 13.92 1.34
N LEU A 370 -0.70 13.72 1.99
CA LEU A 370 -1.60 14.80 2.41
C LEU A 370 -0.96 15.72 3.45
N TYR A 371 -0.24 15.17 4.44
CA TYR A 371 0.49 15.97 5.42
C TYR A 371 1.56 16.83 4.74
N ALA A 372 2.34 16.25 3.82
CA ALA A 372 3.38 16.99 3.10
C ALA A 372 2.80 18.10 2.20
N ASN A 373 1.67 17.83 1.52
CA ASN A 373 0.94 18.84 0.78
C ASN A 373 0.47 19.99 1.70
N ALA A 374 -0.18 19.67 2.82
CA ALA A 374 -0.71 20.66 3.75
C ALA A 374 0.38 21.59 4.30
N ILE A 375 1.51 21.01 4.72
CA ILE A 375 2.69 21.78 5.17
C ILE A 375 3.22 22.71 4.08
N TYR A 376 3.26 22.25 2.82
CA TYR A 376 3.71 23.07 1.69
C TYR A 376 2.75 24.20 1.33
N VAL A 377 1.45 23.91 1.27
CA VAL A 377 0.41 24.86 0.88
C VAL A 377 0.09 25.84 2.02
N GLY A 378 0.37 25.48 3.27
CA GLY A 378 0.01 26.30 4.44
C GLY A 378 -1.44 26.11 4.87
N CYS A 379 -1.97 24.91 4.64
CA CYS A 379 -3.19 24.41 5.24
C CYS A 379 -2.89 23.15 6.04
#